data_AF-G1CWB2-F1
#
_entry.id   AF-G1CWB2-F1
#
_cell.length_a   1.000
_cell.length_b   1.000
_cell.length_c   1.000
_cell.angle_alpha   90.00
_cell.angle_beta   90.00
_cell.angle_gamma   90.00
#
_symmetry.space_group_name_H-M   'P 1'
#
loop_
_entity.id
_entity.type
_entity.pdbx_description
1 polymer ?
#
loop_
_entity_poly.entity_id
_entity_poly.type
_entity_poly.pdbx_seq_one_letter_code
_entity_poly.pdbx_strand_id
1 'polypeptide(L)'
;FVPESPRWLIQAGDFKEALRILKEGAKTNGNTLPPDDEILEMMENLKTQEDEIKHEVEEKTTKEKLYEVFKELIILVETPEMRKRTLNIFYSWLVVAMVYYGLSFNSKNLGANRYVSVFISGFVEVPAVVVILPLLSTLGRMKCY
;
A
#
# COMPACT_ATOMS: atom_id res chain seq x y z
N PHE A 1 -14.02 -18.37 -5.13
CA PHE A 1 -13.60 -17.28 -6.02
C PHE A 1 -13.42 -16.04 -5.16
N VAL A 2 -12.29 -15.36 -5.27
CA VAL A 2 -12.05 -14.08 -4.60
C VAL A 2 -12.42 -12.98 -5.59
N PRO A 3 -13.39 -12.10 -5.28
CA PRO A 3 -13.73 -11.00 -6.17
C PRO A 3 -12.56 -10.02 -6.30
N GLU A 4 -12.44 -9.37 -7.44
CA GLU A 4 -11.45 -8.31 -7.65
C GLU A 4 -11.75 -7.09 -6.76
N SER A 5 -10.77 -6.22 -6.59
CA SER A 5 -10.95 -5.05 -5.72
C SER A 5 -11.99 -4.08 -6.31
N PRO A 6 -12.95 -3.57 -5.50
CA PRO A 6 -13.94 -2.59 -5.98
C PRO A 6 -13.31 -1.37 -6.64
N ARG A 7 -12.15 -0.92 -6.16
CA ARG A 7 -11.41 0.21 -6.73
C ARG A 7 -10.93 -0.06 -8.16
N TRP A 8 -10.43 -1.27 -8.42
CA TRP A 8 -10.00 -1.66 -9.76
C TRP A 8 -11.19 -1.71 -10.73
N LEU A 9 -12.33 -2.25 -10.28
CA LEU A 9 -13.55 -2.33 -11.09
C LEU A 9 -14.10 -0.94 -11.46
N ILE A 10 -14.06 0.02 -10.54
CA ILE A 10 -14.40 1.43 -10.81
C ILE A 10 -13.49 2.00 -11.90
N GLN A 11 -12.19 1.74 -11.83
CA GLN A 11 -11.23 2.21 -12.82
C GLN A 11 -11.38 1.52 -14.18
N ALA A 12 -11.78 0.25 -14.20
CA ALA A 12 -12.10 -0.50 -15.41
C ALA A 12 -13.46 -0.08 -16.03
N GLY A 13 -14.28 0.69 -15.31
CA GLY A 13 -15.62 1.11 -15.73
C GLY A 13 -16.72 0.09 -15.47
N ASP A 14 -16.45 -1.01 -14.75
CA ASP A 14 -17.45 -1.99 -14.34
C ASP A 14 -18.06 -1.64 -12.99
N PHE A 15 -18.91 -0.61 -13.01
CA PHE A 15 -19.57 -0.09 -11.81
C PHE A 15 -20.59 -1.07 -11.20
N LYS A 16 -21.17 -1.94 -12.02
CA LYS A 16 -22.20 -2.91 -11.56
C LYS A 16 -21.56 -3.98 -10.68
N GLU A 17 -20.42 -4.51 -11.09
CA GLU A 17 -19.70 -5.51 -10.32
C GLU A 17 -19.07 -4.90 -9.06
N ALA A 18 -18.57 -3.65 -9.15
CA ALA A 18 -18.09 -2.89 -7.99
C ALA A 18 -19.19 -2.70 -6.93
N LEU A 19 -20.41 -2.32 -7.34
CA LEU A 19 -21.57 -2.16 -6.47
C LEU A 19 -21.96 -3.49 -5.81
N ARG A 20 -21.95 -4.60 -6.57
CA ARG A 20 -22.25 -5.94 -6.04
C ARG A 20 -21.32 -6.30 -4.89
N ILE A 21 -20.01 -6.12 -5.07
CA ILE A 21 -18.99 -6.44 -4.07
C ILE A 21 -19.11 -5.52 -2.85
N LEU A 22 -19.36 -4.23 -3.04
CA LEU A 22 -19.58 -3.30 -1.93
C LEU A 22 -20.83 -3.66 -1.11
N LYS A 23 -21.92 -4.08 -1.77
CA LYS A 23 -23.15 -4.54 -1.11
C LYS A 23 -22.93 -5.81 -0.30
N GLU A 24 -22.15 -6.76 -0.82
CA GLU A 24 -21.74 -7.97 -0.10
C GLU A 24 -20.84 -7.63 1.10
N GLY A 25 -19.89 -6.72 0.93
CA GLY A 25 -19.03 -6.23 2.01
C GLY A 25 -19.81 -5.49 3.10
N ALA A 26 -20.76 -4.63 2.74
CA ALA A 26 -21.58 -3.89 3.68
C ALA A 26 -22.54 -4.79 4.48
N LYS A 27 -23.11 -5.83 3.84
CA LYS A 27 -23.88 -6.88 4.54
C LYS A 27 -23.04 -7.60 5.58
N THR A 28 -21.79 -7.93 5.24
CA THR A 28 -20.86 -8.61 6.14
C THR A 28 -20.43 -7.70 7.30
N ASN A 29 -20.30 -6.40 7.04
CA ASN A 29 -19.91 -5.40 8.02
C ASN A 29 -21.08 -4.80 8.82
N GLY A 30 -22.33 -5.20 8.53
CA GLY A 30 -23.53 -4.69 9.20
C GLY A 30 -23.81 -3.20 8.95
N ASN A 31 -23.24 -2.59 7.92
CA ASN A 31 -23.34 -1.16 7.66
C ASN A 31 -24.39 -0.88 6.57
N THR A 32 -25.22 0.14 6.75
CA THR A 32 -26.19 0.57 5.73
C THR A 32 -25.49 1.41 4.68
N LEU A 33 -25.50 0.94 3.44
CA LEU A 33 -25.03 1.71 2.30
C LEU A 33 -26.06 2.79 1.91
N PRO A 34 -25.62 3.95 1.38
CA PRO A 34 -26.49 4.90 0.70
C PRO A 34 -27.24 4.26 -0.49
N PRO A 35 -28.25 4.95 -1.06
CA PRO A 35 -28.97 4.47 -2.24
C PRO A 35 -28.01 4.05 -3.36
N ASP A 36 -28.37 2.96 -4.07
CA ASP A 36 -27.54 2.38 -5.13
C ASP A 36 -27.18 3.45 -6.21
N ASP A 37 -28.05 4.43 -6.44
CA ASP A 37 -27.86 5.54 -7.40
C ASP A 37 -26.79 6.56 -6.95
N GLU A 38 -26.73 6.90 -5.66
CA GLU A 38 -25.76 7.87 -5.12
C GLU A 38 -24.34 7.28 -5.15
N ILE A 39 -24.22 5.97 -4.92
CA ILE A 39 -22.94 5.25 -4.99
C ILE A 39 -22.44 5.18 -6.43
N LEU A 40 -23.34 4.98 -7.40
CA LEU A 40 -23.00 4.98 -8.82
C LEU A 40 -22.51 6.35 -9.28
N GLU A 41 -23.19 7.44 -8.89
CA GLU A 41 -22.73 8.82 -9.17
C GLU A 41 -21.36 9.10 -8.55
N MET A 42 -21.13 8.66 -7.31
CA MET A 42 -19.82 8.79 -6.67
C MET A 42 -18.72 8.03 -7.43
N MET A 43 -19.00 6.82 -7.91
CA MET A 43 -18.04 6.04 -8.69
C MET A 43 -17.73 6.67 -10.05
N GLU A 44 -18.75 7.23 -10.70
CA GLU A 44 -18.61 7.89 -12.00
C GLU A 44 -17.81 9.19 -11.89
N ASN A 45 -18.07 9.98 -10.84
CA ASN A 45 -17.29 11.17 -10.51
C ASN A 45 -15.81 10.84 -10.20
N LEU A 46 -15.56 9.75 -9.46
CA LEU A 46 -14.21 9.29 -9.16
C LEU A 46 -13.46 8.86 -10.43
N LYS A 47 -14.13 8.13 -11.33
CA LYS A 47 -13.55 7.75 -12.61
C LYS A 47 -13.27 8.97 -13.49
N THR A 48 -14.18 9.93 -13.55
CA THR A 48 -14.03 11.17 -14.33
C THR A 48 -12.84 11.99 -13.83
N GLN A 49 -12.72 12.18 -12.50
CA GLN A 49 -11.60 12.87 -11.90
C GLN A 49 -10.26 12.15 -12.16
N GLU A 50 -10.23 10.81 -12.06
CA GLU A 50 -9.02 10.03 -12.37
C GLU A 50 -8.66 10.08 -13.87
N ASP A 51 -9.64 10.06 -14.75
CA ASP A 51 -9.44 10.13 -16.21
C ASP A 51 -8.96 11.54 -16.62
N GLU A 52 -9.47 12.61 -16.01
CA GLU A 52 -8.98 13.99 -16.20
C GLU A 52 -7.51 14.15 -15.78
N ILE A 53 -7.15 13.62 -14.60
CA ILE A 53 -5.77 13.65 -14.10
C ILE A 53 -4.86 12.83 -15.03
N LYS A 54 -5.30 11.66 -15.49
CA LYS A 54 -4.51 10.82 -16.41
C LYS A 54 -4.32 11.49 -17.76
N HIS A 55 -5.35 12.13 -18.31
CA HIS A 55 -5.25 12.86 -19.57
C HIS A 55 -4.31 14.06 -19.45
N GLU A 56 -4.40 14.85 -18.37
CA GLU A 56 -3.44 15.92 -18.08
C GLU A 56 -2.00 15.39 -18.00
N VAL A 57 -1.80 14.22 -17.41
CA VAL A 57 -0.47 13.62 -17.28
C VAL A 57 0.00 13.00 -18.60
N GLU A 58 -0.87 12.38 -19.40
CA GLU A 58 -0.50 11.77 -20.69
C GLU A 58 -0.12 12.83 -21.73
N GLU A 59 -0.82 13.96 -21.76
CA GLU A 59 -0.59 15.05 -22.71
C GLU A 59 0.75 15.78 -22.48
N LYS A 60 1.33 15.65 -21.27
CA LYS A 60 2.63 16.24 -20.92
C LYS A 60 3.79 15.56 -21.64
N THR A 61 4.70 16.38 -22.14
CA THR A 61 5.95 15.97 -22.79
C THR A 61 6.88 15.28 -21.78
N THR A 62 7.72 14.34 -22.21
CA THR A 62 8.68 13.62 -21.33
C THR A 62 9.53 14.53 -20.44
N LYS A 63 9.86 15.74 -20.91
CA LYS A 63 10.61 16.74 -20.12
C LYS A 63 9.77 17.35 -18.98
N GLU A 64 8.48 17.57 -19.21
CA GLU A 64 7.55 18.12 -18.23
C GLU A 64 7.25 17.08 -17.15
N LYS A 65 7.06 15.81 -17.54
CA LYS A 65 6.93 14.68 -16.62
C LYS A 65 8.14 14.56 -15.68
N LEU A 66 9.35 14.68 -16.21
CA LEU A 66 10.56 14.64 -15.38
C LEU A 66 10.61 15.83 -14.42
N TYR A 67 10.31 17.05 -14.89
CA TYR A 67 10.28 18.24 -14.04
C TYR A 67 9.25 18.11 -12.90
N GLU A 68 8.07 17.57 -13.18
CA GLU A 68 7.04 17.31 -12.17
C GLU A 68 7.49 16.28 -11.15
N VAL A 69 8.09 15.17 -11.58
CA VAL A 69 8.65 14.16 -10.65
C VAL A 69 9.74 14.77 -9.77
N PHE A 70 10.65 15.58 -10.33
CA PHE A 70 11.68 16.25 -9.52
C PHE A 70 11.07 17.26 -8.55
N LYS A 71 10.04 18.01 -8.97
CA LYS A 71 9.32 18.96 -8.13
C LYS A 71 8.58 18.25 -6.99
N GLU A 72 7.89 17.15 -7.27
CA GLU A 72 7.21 16.33 -6.26
C GLU A 72 8.20 15.72 -5.28
N LEU A 73 9.35 15.23 -5.75
CA LEU A 73 10.42 14.75 -4.87
C LEU A 73 10.94 15.86 -3.95
N ILE A 74 11.11 17.08 -4.48
CA ILE A 74 11.51 18.24 -3.68
C ILE A 74 10.44 18.59 -2.65
N ILE A 75 9.17 18.66 -3.03
CA ILE A 75 8.04 18.94 -2.13
C ILE A 75 7.91 17.87 -1.03
N LEU A 76 8.16 16.61 -1.38
CA LEU A 76 8.15 15.48 -0.45
C LEU A 76 9.26 15.60 0.59
N VAL A 77 10.44 16.09 0.19
CA VAL A 77 11.57 16.36 1.10
C VAL A 77 11.33 17.63 1.92
N GLU A 78 10.71 18.65 1.33
CA GLU A 78 10.41 19.92 1.99
C GLU A 78 9.44 19.72 3.16
N THR A 79 8.40 18.91 2.96
CA THR A 79 7.39 18.62 3.99
C THR A 79 7.97 17.78 5.14
N PRO A 80 8.11 18.34 6.36
CA PRO A 80 8.88 17.71 7.44
C PRO A 80 8.26 16.41 7.98
N GLU A 81 6.93 16.31 8.01
CA GLU A 81 6.24 15.11 8.51
C GLU A 81 6.29 13.96 7.51
N MET A 82 6.20 14.26 6.21
CA MET A 82 6.33 13.24 5.16
C MET A 82 7.78 12.74 5.04
N ARG A 83 8.77 13.62 5.19
CA ARG A 83 10.19 13.26 5.17
C ARG A 83 10.55 12.23 6.24
N LYS A 84 10.08 12.42 7.49
CA LYS A 84 10.33 11.47 8.59
C LYS A 84 9.78 10.08 8.27
N ARG A 85 8.56 10.01 7.73
CA ARG A 85 7.92 8.75 7.34
C ARG A 85 8.67 8.06 6.21
N THR A 86 9.01 8.80 5.16
CA THR A 86 9.77 8.29 4.01
C THR A 86 11.16 7.80 4.43
N LEU A 87 11.89 8.57 5.25
CA LEU A 87 13.21 8.16 5.75
C LEU A 87 13.13 6.91 6.62
N ASN A 88 12.09 6.78 7.46
CA ASN A 88 11.87 5.57 8.26
C ASN A 88 11.63 4.33 7.38
N ILE A 89 10.87 4.47 6.30
CA ILE A 89 10.66 3.38 5.33
C ILE A 89 11.96 3.01 4.63
N PHE A 90 12.72 4.00 4.14
CA PHE A 90 14.02 3.77 3.51
C PHE A 90 15.02 3.11 4.45
N TYR A 91 15.07 3.56 5.72
CA TYR A 91 15.92 2.97 6.74
C TYR A 91 15.52 1.51 7.01
N SER A 92 14.23 1.24 7.16
CA SER A 92 13.71 -0.12 7.36
C SER A 92 14.10 -1.03 6.19
N TRP A 93 13.95 -0.54 4.95
CA TRP A 93 14.36 -1.27 3.76
C TRP A 93 15.87 -1.55 3.73
N LEU A 94 16.69 -0.56 4.10
CA LEU A 94 18.14 -0.71 4.17
C LEU A 94 18.55 -1.74 5.23
N VAL A 95 17.93 -1.71 6.42
CA VAL A 95 18.18 -2.71 7.48
C VAL A 95 17.83 -4.10 6.98
N VAL A 96 16.66 -4.29 6.36
CA VAL A 96 16.24 -5.59 5.79
C VAL A 96 17.23 -6.05 4.72
N ALA A 97 17.63 -5.17 3.80
CA ALA A 97 18.62 -5.48 2.77
C ALA A 97 19.98 -5.83 3.39
N MET A 98 20.43 -5.09 4.40
CA MET A 98 21.69 -5.33 5.09
C MET A 98 21.67 -6.66 5.85
N VAL A 99 20.56 -7.01 6.51
CA VAL A 99 20.42 -8.32 7.16
C VAL A 99 20.44 -9.42 6.11
N TYR A 100 19.69 -9.27 5.01
CA TYR A 100 19.62 -10.25 3.93
C TYR A 100 20.98 -10.48 3.26
N TYR A 101 21.64 -9.41 2.82
CA TYR A 101 22.94 -9.47 2.17
C TYR A 101 24.07 -9.74 3.16
N GLY A 102 23.98 -9.25 4.39
CA GLY A 102 24.94 -9.51 5.47
C GLY A 102 24.95 -10.99 5.86
N LEU A 103 23.79 -11.62 6.02
CA LEU A 103 23.68 -13.07 6.21
C LEU A 103 24.20 -13.85 4.99
N SER A 104 23.92 -13.35 3.77
CA SER A 104 24.37 -13.99 2.53
C SER A 104 25.89 -13.93 2.33
N PHE A 105 26.52 -12.79 2.61
CA PHE A 105 27.98 -12.62 2.53
C PHE A 105 28.71 -13.36 3.65
N ASN A 106 28.15 -13.35 4.87
CA ASN A 106 28.76 -14.02 6.01
C ASN A 106 28.57 -15.56 5.99
N SER A 107 27.71 -16.08 5.10
CA SER A 107 27.56 -17.53 4.89
C SER A 107 28.83 -18.22 4.37
N LYS A 108 29.80 -17.47 3.85
CA LYS A 108 31.10 -18.01 3.42
C LYS A 108 32.15 -18.06 4.53
N ASN A 109 31.99 -17.28 5.62
CA ASN A 109 33.02 -17.10 6.64
C ASN A 109 32.60 -17.56 8.06
N LEU A 110 31.29 -17.71 8.33
CA LEU A 110 30.81 -18.45 9.49
C LEU A 110 30.67 -19.93 9.11
N GLY A 111 31.49 -20.79 9.70
CA GLY A 111 31.26 -22.25 9.76
C GLY A 111 30.02 -22.65 10.57
N ALA A 112 29.04 -21.75 10.71
CA ALA A 112 27.75 -22.00 11.34
C ALA A 112 26.70 -22.27 10.25
N ASN A 113 26.01 -23.38 10.40
CA ASN A 113 25.13 -23.98 9.40
C ASN A 113 24.06 -22.98 8.92
N ARG A 114 24.14 -22.50 7.66
CA ARG A 114 23.23 -21.51 7.05
C ARG A 114 21.74 -21.83 7.24
N TYR A 115 21.42 -23.13 7.31
CA TYR A 115 20.07 -23.63 7.54
C TYR A 115 19.52 -23.24 8.92
N VAL A 116 20.34 -23.15 9.97
CA VAL A 116 19.90 -22.80 11.33
C VAL A 116 19.52 -21.32 11.42
N SER A 117 20.28 -20.42 10.81
CA SER A 117 19.95 -18.98 10.80
C SER A 117 18.66 -18.69 10.03
N VAL A 118 18.45 -19.37 8.89
CA VAL A 118 17.20 -19.26 8.12
C VAL A 118 16.03 -19.86 8.91
N PHE A 119 16.24 -20.99 9.59
CA PHE A 119 15.23 -21.63 10.42
C PHE A 119 14.79 -20.74 11.59
N ILE A 120 15.75 -20.12 12.30
CA ILE A 120 15.44 -19.20 13.40
C ILE A 120 14.75 -17.94 12.88
N SER A 121 15.16 -17.39 11.73
CA SER A 121 14.53 -16.22 11.12
C SER A 121 13.07 -16.50 10.74
N GLY A 122 12.81 -17.62 10.05
CA GLY A 122 11.44 -18.01 9.71
C GLY A 122 10.61 -18.37 10.94
N PHE A 123 11.23 -18.94 11.97
CA PHE A 123 10.55 -19.23 13.24
C PHE A 123 10.18 -17.94 14.00
N VAL A 124 10.98 -16.87 13.91
CA VAL A 124 10.69 -15.57 14.54
C VAL A 124 9.61 -14.79 13.78
N GLU A 125 9.49 -14.98 12.46
CA GLU A 125 8.44 -14.33 11.66
C GLU A 125 7.02 -14.75 12.09
N VAL A 126 6.80 -16.04 12.38
CA VAL A 126 5.48 -16.55 12.79
C VAL A 126 4.93 -15.86 14.07
N PRO A 127 5.63 -15.85 15.21
CA PRO A 127 5.17 -15.15 16.40
C PRO A 127 5.13 -13.64 16.19
N ALA A 128 6.03 -13.05 15.39
CA ALA A 128 5.97 -11.62 15.07
C ALA A 128 4.69 -11.25 14.34
N VAL A 129 4.26 -12.03 13.34
CA VAL A 129 3.00 -11.80 12.63
C VAL A 129 1.78 -12.04 13.53
N VAL A 130 1.82 -13.07 14.38
CA VAL A 130 0.74 -13.34 15.33
C VAL A 130 0.58 -12.21 16.35
N VAL A 131 1.67 -11.54 16.75
CA VAL A 131 1.63 -10.40 17.67
C VAL A 131 1.27 -9.10 16.96
N ILE A 132 1.72 -8.87 15.72
CA ILE A 132 1.46 -7.62 15.00
C ILE A 132 0.00 -7.48 14.56
N LEU A 133 -0.69 -8.56 14.19
CA LEU A 133 -2.09 -8.52 13.77
C LEU A 133 -3.04 -7.95 14.85
N PRO A 134 -3.06 -8.46 16.11
CA PRO A 134 -3.87 -7.88 17.17
C PRO A 134 -3.36 -6.49 17.57
N LEU A 135 -2.05 -6.27 17.55
CA LEU A 135 -1.46 -4.97 17.88
C LEU A 135 -1.88 -3.88 16.88
N LEU A 136 -1.90 -4.17 15.58
CA LEU A 136 -2.36 -3.27 14.53
C LEU A 136 -3.86 -2.98 14.67
N SER A 137 -4.66 -3.98 15.00
CA SER A 137 -6.11 -3.81 15.19
C SER A 137 -6.47 -2.98 16.44
N THR A 138 -5.56 -2.95 17.43
CA THR A 138 -5.74 -2.25 18.72
C THR A 138 -5.10 -0.86 18.70
N LEU A 139 -3.87 -0.73 18.17
CA LEU A 139 -3.14 0.54 18.04
C LEU A 139 -3.55 1.35 16.81
N GLY A 140 -4.00 0.71 15.73
CA GLY A 140 -4.42 1.38 14.49
C GLY A 140 -5.71 2.18 14.60
N ARG A 141 -6.47 2.01 15.70
CA ARG A 141 -7.63 2.86 16.05
C ARG A 141 -7.27 4.04 16.97
N MET A 142 -6.01 4.20 17.40
CA MET A 142 -5.59 5.39 18.14
C MET A 142 -5.21 6.53 17.19
N LYS A 143 -6.22 7.35 16.89
CA LYS A 143 -6.15 8.80 16.69
C LYS A 143 -4.89 9.32 16.00
N CYS A 144 -4.89 9.33 14.66
CA CYS A 144 -4.27 10.42 13.92
C CYS A 144 -5.20 11.64 14.06
N TYR A 145 -5.01 12.42 15.12
CA TYR A 145 -5.45 13.81 15.25
C TYR A 145 -4.24 14.64 15.67
#